data_AF-A0A3M9ZUK8-F1
#
_entry.id   AF-A0A3M9ZUK8-F1
#
_cell.length_a   1.000
_cell.length_b   1.000
_cell.length_c   1.000
_cell.angle_alpha   90.00
_cell.angle_beta   90.00
_cell.angle_gamma   90.00
#
_symmetry.space_group_name_H-M   'P 1'
#
loop_
_entity.id
_entity.type
_entity.pdbx_description
1 polymer ?
#
loop_
_entity_poly.entity_id
_entity_poly.type
_entity_poly.pdbx_seq_one_letter_code
_entity_poly.pdbx_strand_id
1 'polypeptide(L)'
;MVLVVDPQIAGVSGDMFLCSLVGLGADKTRITDGIKKCEKFLKGSSITRLDFGRVQQGGLDAFQMILEADEDTGSKKGTDMKRAVRD
;
A
#
# COMPACT_ATOMS: atom_id res chain seq x y z
N MET A 1 3.77 -18.65 3.86
CA MET A 1 3.31 -18.60 2.45
C MET A 1 3.38 -17.14 2.02
N VAL A 2 4.11 -16.81 0.95
CA VAL A 2 4.23 -15.44 0.42
C VAL A 2 3.48 -15.39 -0.91
N LEU A 3 2.46 -14.55 -1.00
CA LEU A 3 1.72 -14.30 -2.24
C LEU A 3 2.29 -13.04 -2.90
N VAL A 4 2.77 -13.18 -4.13
CA VAL A 4 3.22 -12.04 -4.94
C VAL A 4 2.16 -11.80 -6.01
N VAL A 5 1.53 -10.63 -5.97
CA VAL A 5 0.55 -10.19 -6.97
C VAL A 5 1.22 -9.12 -7.81
N ASP A 6 1.21 -9.30 -9.13
CA ASP A 6 1.56 -8.24 -10.09
C ASP A 6 0.28 -7.48 -10.46
N PRO A 7 0.08 -6.25 -9.95
CA PRO A 7 -1.13 -5.47 -10.19
C PRO A 7 -1.33 -5.11 -11.67
N GLN A 8 -0.24 -4.94 -12.43
CA GLN A 8 -0.30 -4.57 -13.85
C GLN A 8 -0.83 -5.73 -14.70
N ILE A 9 -0.40 -6.95 -14.41
CA ILE A 9 -0.87 -8.16 -15.11
C ILE A 9 -2.25 -8.59 -14.63
N ALA A 10 -2.53 -8.47 -13.33
CA ALA A 10 -3.80 -8.90 -12.74
C ALA A 10 -4.97 -7.96 -13.07
N GLY A 11 -4.70 -6.78 -13.64
CA GLY A 11 -5.73 -5.79 -13.95
C GLY A 11 -6.43 -5.22 -12.72
N VAL A 12 -5.82 -5.35 -11.54
CA VAL A 12 -6.32 -4.83 -10.26
C VAL A 12 -5.28 -3.91 -9.66
N SER A 13 -5.72 -2.78 -9.12
CA SER A 13 -4.80 -1.89 -8.43
C SER A 13 -4.38 -2.48 -7.08
N GLY A 14 -3.10 -2.39 -6.73
CA GLY A 14 -2.57 -3.00 -5.50
C GLY A 14 -3.16 -2.38 -4.23
N ASP A 15 -3.38 -1.07 -4.24
CA ASP A 15 -4.07 -0.34 -3.18
C ASP A 15 -5.55 -0.73 -3.06
N MET A 16 -6.25 -0.96 -4.18
CA MET A 16 -7.63 -1.47 -4.18
C MET A 16 -7.73 -2.87 -3.59
N PHE A 17 -6.78 -3.74 -3.89
CA PHE A 17 -6.71 -5.08 -3.28
C PHE A 17 -6.53 -4.97 -1.76
N LEU A 18 -5.61 -4.11 -1.32
CA LEU A 18 -5.37 -3.86 0.10
C LEU A 18 -6.61 -3.27 0.80
N CYS A 19 -7.28 -2.30 0.19
CA CYS A 19 -8.50 -1.70 0.70
C CYS A 19 -9.65 -2.72 0.81
N SER A 20 -9.73 -3.65 -0.15
CA SER A 20 -10.72 -4.73 -0.10
C SER A 20 -10.49 -5.62 1.13
N LEU A 21 -9.23 -5.98 1.42
CA LEU A 21 -8.90 -6.74 2.63
C LEU A 21 -9.26 -5.98 3.91
N VAL A 22 -8.97 -4.68 3.96
CA VAL A 22 -9.39 -3.82 5.08
C VAL A 22 -10.92 -3.81 5.24
N GLY A 23 -11.67 -3.74 4.13
CA GLY A 23 -13.13 -3.81 4.14
C GLY A 23 -13.68 -5.15 4.61
N LEU A 24 -12.96 -6.25 4.39
CA LEU A 24 -13.28 -7.58 4.89
C LEU A 24 -12.89 -7.79 6.37
N GLY A 25 -12.28 -6.79 7.02
CA GLY A 25 -11.94 -6.84 8.45
C GLY A 25 -10.45 -7.08 8.75
N ALA A 26 -9.56 -6.92 7.77
CA ALA A 26 -8.12 -6.92 8.04
C ALA A 26 -7.71 -5.79 8.99
N ASP A 27 -6.74 -6.07 9.85
CA ASP A 27 -6.24 -5.14 10.86
C ASP A 27 -5.51 -3.95 10.23
N LYS A 28 -6.17 -2.80 10.22
CA LYS A 28 -5.65 -1.54 9.66
C LYS A 28 -4.34 -1.12 10.30
N THR A 29 -4.24 -1.21 11.62
CA THR A 29 -3.04 -0.84 12.38
C THR A 29 -1.84 -1.67 11.96
N ARG A 30 -2.00 -2.99 11.86
CA ARG A 30 -0.94 -3.88 11.39
C ARG A 30 -0.51 -3.57 9.96
N ILE A 31 -1.47 -3.26 9.08
CA ILE A 31 -1.18 -2.89 7.69
C ILE A 31 -0.41 -1.58 7.64
N THR A 32 -0.88 -0.54 8.33
CA THR A 32 -0.23 0.78 8.39
C THR A 32 1.18 0.68 8.95
N ASP A 33 1.38 -0.08 10.02
CA ASP A 33 2.71 -0.32 10.61
C ASP A 33 3.63 -1.06 9.63
N GLY A 34 3.10 -2.05 8.92
CA GLY A 34 3.84 -2.78 7.88
C GLY A 34 4.31 -1.84 6.76
N ILE A 35 3.41 -0.99 6.25
CA ILE A 35 3.74 -0.02 5.20
C ILE A 35 4.78 1.00 5.68
N LYS A 36 4.65 1.52 6.90
CA LYS A 36 5.65 2.43 7.50
C LYS A 36 7.01 1.77 7.67
N LYS A 37 7.06 0.48 8.03
CA LYS A 37 8.33 -0.26 8.06
C LYS A 37 8.96 -0.40 6.69
N CYS A 38 8.17 -0.41 5.60
CA CYS A 38 8.68 -0.51 4.24
C CYS A 38 9.41 0.76 3.78
N GLU A 39 9.11 1.92 4.39
CA GLU A 39 9.73 3.22 4.08
C GLU A 39 11.26 3.15 4.17
N LYS A 40 11.81 2.43 5.15
CA LYS A 40 13.27 2.27 5.34
C LYS A 40 13.99 1.63 4.15
N PHE A 41 13.27 0.92 3.28
CA PHE A 41 13.84 0.29 2.08
C PHE A 41 13.80 1.21 0.86
N LEU A 42 13.06 2.32 0.92
CA LEU A 42 12.86 3.28 -0.16
C LEU A 42 13.59 4.59 0.17
N LYS A 43 14.91 4.62 -0.04
CA LYS A 43 15.72 5.82 0.22
C LYS A 43 15.22 7.02 -0.56
N GLY A 44 15.13 8.17 0.10
CA GLY A 44 14.61 9.41 -0.50
C GLY A 44 13.09 9.37 -0.69
N SER A 45 12.38 8.48 0.01
CA SER A 45 10.92 8.51 0.11
C SER A 45 10.53 8.60 1.58
N SER A 46 9.63 9.51 1.90
CA SER A 46 9.08 9.72 3.24
C SER A 46 7.57 9.68 3.19
N ILE A 47 6.93 8.85 4.01
CA ILE A 47 5.46 8.78 4.07
C ILE A 47 4.96 9.90 5.00
N THR A 48 4.35 10.93 4.42
CA THR A 48 3.82 12.08 5.17
C THR A 48 2.42 11.80 5.71
N ARG A 49 1.61 11.03 4.98
CA ARG A 49 0.27 10.62 5.41
C ARG A 49 -0.06 9.23 4.93
N LEU A 50 -0.63 8.43 5.82
CA LEU A 50 -1.17 7.11 5.50
C LEU A 50 -2.43 6.85 6.32
N ASP A 51 -3.57 6.68 5.64
CA ASP A 51 -4.86 6.41 6.26
C ASP A 51 -5.77 5.55 5.37
N PHE A 52 -6.78 4.92 5.97
CA PHE A 52 -7.81 4.15 5.28
C PHE A 52 -9.19 4.72 5.58
N GLY A 53 -9.78 5.39 4.58
CA GLY A 53 -11.11 6.00 4.68
C GLY A 53 -12.19 5.10 4.09
N ARG A 54 -13.41 5.15 4.63
CA ARG A 54 -14.58 4.57 3.99
C ARG A 54 -15.16 5.58 3.00
N VAL A 55 -15.49 5.15 1.80
CA VAL A 55 -16.09 5.97 0.75
C VAL A 55 -17.47 5.41 0.44
N GLN A 56 -18.48 6.28 0.53
CA GLN A 56 -19.81 6.00 0.04
C GLN A 56 -20.14 6.97 -1.09
N GLN A 57 -20.32 6.44 -2.31
CA GLN A 57 -20.66 7.25 -3.47
C GLN A 57 -21.57 6.47 -4.41
N GLY A 58 -22.75 7.03 -4.73
CA GLY A 58 -23.67 6.42 -5.69
C GLY A 58 -24.14 4.99 -5.34
N GLY A 59 -24.19 4.64 -4.05
CA GLY A 59 -24.56 3.29 -3.57
C GLY A 59 -23.39 2.31 -3.48
N LEU A 60 -22.19 2.69 -3.91
CA LEU A 60 -20.96 1.92 -3.64
C LEU A 60 -20.45 2.25 -2.24
N ASP A 61 -20.12 1.21 -1.49
CA ASP A 61 -19.51 1.29 -0.17
C ASP A 61 -18.17 0.56 -0.21
N ALA A 62 -17.09 1.32 -0.17
CA ALA A 62 -15.73 0.81 -0.34
C ALA A 62 -14.76 1.45 0.66
N PHE A 63 -13.54 0.92 0.72
CA PHE A 63 -12.42 1.56 1.40
C PHE A 63 -11.49 2.19 0.37
N GLN A 64 -10.94 3.35 0.71
CA GLN A 64 -9.88 4.02 -0.02
C GLN A 64 -8.64 4.12 0.85
N MET A 65 -7.48 4.04 0.20
CA MET A 65 -6.19 4.31 0.82
C MET A 65 -5.81 5.76 0.51
N ILE A 66 -5.48 6.52 1.55
CA ILE A 66 -4.96 7.88 1.44
C ILE A 66 -3.47 7.77 1.73
N LEU A 67 -2.64 7.89 0.69
CA LEU A 67 -1.19 7.87 0.79
C LEU A 67 -0.63 9.18 0.24
N GLU A 68 0.03 9.94 1.12
CA GLU A 68 0.84 11.09 0.74
C GLU A 68 2.29 10.75 1.09
N ALA A 69 3.18 10.93 0.13
CA ALA A 69 4.60 10.67 0.31
C ALA A 69 5.42 11.73 -0.42
N ASP A 70 6.49 12.18 0.22
CA ASP A 70 7.53 12.98 -0.42
C ASP A 70 8.54 12.04 -1.05
N GLU A 71 8.83 12.25 -2.34
CA GLU A 71 9.81 11.45 -3.08
C GLU A 71 10.85 12.36 -3.73
N ASP A 72 12.12 12.18 -3.35
CA ASP A 72 13.27 12.90 -3.91
C ASP A 72 13.71 12.33 -5.27
N THR A 73 13.18 11.17 -5.66
CA THR A 73 13.61 10.42 -6.85
C THR A 73 12.43 9.99 -7.71
N GLY A 74 12.44 10.33 -9.00
CA GLY A 74 11.39 9.93 -9.95
C GLY A 74 11.40 8.46 -10.38
N SER A 75 12.30 7.62 -9.85
CA SER A 75 12.33 6.18 -10.16
C SER A 75 12.92 5.35 -9.02
N LYS A 76 12.45 4.11 -8.87
CA LYS A 76 12.86 3.16 -7.83
C LYS A 76 13.33 1.86 -8.47
N LYS A 77 14.36 1.21 -7.91
CA LYS A 77 14.81 -0.09 -8.41
C LYS A 77 14.00 -1.21 -7.77
N GLY A 78 13.59 -2.20 -8.56
CA GLY A 78 12.91 -3.39 -8.04
C GLY A 78 13.74 -4.18 -7.02
N THR A 79 15.08 -4.03 -7.02
CA THR A 79 15.97 -4.61 -6.00
C THR A 79 15.73 -4.05 -4.60
N ASP A 80 15.29 -2.80 -4.50
CA ASP A 80 15.00 -2.16 -3.22
C ASP A 80 13.68 -2.69 -2.66
N MET A 81 12.68 -2.89 -3.53
CA MET A 81 11.39 -3.49 -3.17
C MET A 81 11.53 -4.95 -2.69
N LYS A 82 12.43 -5.74 -3.29
CA LYS A 82 12.69 -7.12 -2.85
C LYS A 82 13.18 -7.22 -1.41
N ARG A 83 13.82 -6.18 -0.87
CA ARG A 83 14.29 -6.17 0.52
C ARG A 83 13.13 -6.09 1.51
N ALA A 84 12.06 -5.38 1.14
CA ALA A 84 10.87 -5.24 1.97
C ALA A 84 10.10 -6.56 2.21
N VAL A 85 10.29 -7.56 1.35
CA VAL A 85 9.61 -8.87 1.46
C VAL A 85 10.38 -9.86 2.35
N ARG A 86 11.66 -9.60 2.64
CA ARG A 86 12.56 -10.54 3.35
C ARG A 86 12.77 -10.22 4.83
N ASP A 87 12.19 -9.13 5.30
CA ASP A 87 12.28 -8.63 6.69
C ASP A 87 11.03 -9.06 7.48
#